data_AF-A0A5N0J144-F1
#
_entry.id   AF-A0A5N0J144-F1
#
_cell.length_a   1.000
_cell.length_b   1.000
_cell.length_c   1.000
_cell.angle_alpha   90.00
_cell.angle_beta   90.00
_cell.angle_gamma   90.00
#
_symmetry.space_group_name_H-M   'P 1'
#
loop_
_entity.id
_entity.type
_entity.pdbx_description
1 polymer ?
#
loop_
_entity_poly.entity_id
_entity_poly.type
_entity_poly.pdbx_seq_one_letter_code
_entity_poly.pdbx_strand_id
1 'polypeptide(L)'
;MGIVRTVSVALVVVLGALGSAGCRPEKDKQSVHTKTVSKSTFKGVWPLIPESGVLACDAGAVTFRPTDSNDIYAVNAIAGSRADRQGWRGSLEHIWLTAGGGHSDRSGVSRVPLTDLIDAGLKLCGPPWSS
;
A
#
# COMPACT_ATOMS: atom_id res chain seq x y z
N MET A 1 -8.87 63.62 -15.88
CA MET A 1 -8.81 62.24 -15.33
C MET A 1 -8.64 62.33 -13.83
N GLY A 2 -9.71 62.08 -13.07
CA GLY A 2 -9.68 62.08 -11.61
C GLY A 2 -10.84 61.23 -11.12
N ILE A 3 -10.54 60.02 -10.62
CA ILE A 3 -11.56 59.06 -10.19
C ILE A 3 -11.61 59.12 -8.68
N VAL A 4 -12.56 59.87 -8.14
CA VAL A 4 -12.94 59.82 -6.73
C VAL A 4 -13.84 58.60 -6.58
N ARG A 5 -13.38 57.54 -5.90
CA ARG A 5 -14.24 56.40 -5.54
C ARG A 5 -14.44 56.37 -4.04
N THR A 6 -15.64 56.80 -3.68
CA THR A 6 -16.29 56.84 -2.38
C THR A 6 -16.31 55.46 -1.71
N VAL A 7 -15.94 55.45 -0.44
CA VAL A 7 -16.15 54.34 0.51
C VAL A 7 -17.59 54.41 1.01
N SER A 8 -18.31 53.30 1.04
CA SER A 8 -19.46 53.13 1.95
C SER A 8 -19.64 51.67 2.34
N VAL A 9 -19.63 51.52 3.66
CA VAL A 9 -19.74 50.33 4.51
C VAL A 9 -21.20 49.94 4.67
N ALA A 10 -21.52 48.64 4.65
CA ALA A 10 -22.63 47.93 5.34
C ALA A 10 -22.85 46.58 4.64
N LEU A 11 -23.26 45.45 5.24
CA LEU A 11 -23.83 45.14 6.55
C LEU A 11 -23.60 43.63 6.74
N VAL A 12 -23.00 43.17 7.84
CA VAL A 12 -22.89 41.74 8.16
C VAL A 12 -24.18 41.32 8.86
N VAL A 13 -25.04 40.57 8.16
CA VAL A 13 -26.21 39.93 8.77
C VAL A 13 -25.81 38.53 9.22
N VAL A 14 -25.59 38.38 10.53
CA VAL A 14 -25.46 37.07 11.19
C VAL A 14 -26.86 36.65 11.62
N LEU A 15 -27.42 35.61 10.98
CA LEU A 15 -28.57 34.87 11.51
C LEU A 15 -28.55 33.42 11.01
N GLY A 16 -28.67 32.48 11.96
CA GLY A 16 -29.21 31.14 11.71
C GLY A 16 -28.34 29.97 12.16
N ALA A 17 -28.29 29.72 13.47
CA ALA A 17 -27.96 28.41 14.01
C ALA A 17 -29.17 27.46 13.87
N LEU A 18 -28.93 26.19 13.50
CA LEU A 18 -29.55 24.96 14.04
C LEU A 18 -29.35 23.78 13.08
N GLY A 19 -28.49 22.85 13.50
CA GLY A 19 -28.73 21.41 13.41
C GLY A 19 -29.10 20.82 12.05
N SER A 20 -28.09 20.40 11.31
CA SER A 20 -27.92 18.97 11.03
C SER A 20 -26.42 18.73 10.95
N ALA A 21 -25.86 18.23 12.04
CA ALA A 21 -24.65 17.43 11.96
C ALA A 21 -25.01 16.21 11.12
N GLY A 22 -25.01 16.38 9.80
CA GLY A 22 -24.81 15.29 8.88
C GLY A 22 -23.39 14.83 9.14
N CYS A 23 -23.21 13.98 10.15
CA CYS A 23 -22.12 13.02 10.18
C CYS A 23 -22.25 12.24 8.88
N ARG A 24 -21.65 12.77 7.82
CA ARG A 24 -21.26 11.99 6.67
C ARG A 24 -20.44 10.86 7.29
N PRO A 25 -20.80 9.58 7.10
CA PRO A 25 -19.88 8.52 7.45
C PRO A 25 -18.60 8.86 6.69
N GLU A 26 -17.57 9.25 7.43
CA GLU A 26 -16.21 9.28 6.94
C GLU A 26 -16.00 7.85 6.47
N LYS A 27 -16.07 7.64 5.15
CA LYS A 27 -15.82 6.35 4.52
C LYS A 27 -14.55 5.85 5.19
N ASP A 28 -14.67 4.73 5.91
CA ASP A 28 -13.57 4.04 6.57
C ASP A 28 -12.32 4.24 5.74
N LYS A 29 -11.39 5.05 6.26
CA LYS A 29 -10.10 5.25 5.62
C LYS A 29 -9.45 3.89 5.65
N GLN A 30 -9.60 3.18 4.54
CA GLN A 30 -9.04 1.87 4.29
C GLN A 30 -7.57 1.92 4.72
N SER A 31 -7.27 1.29 5.86
CA SER A 31 -6.03 1.53 6.58
C SER A 31 -4.93 0.73 5.90
N VAL A 32 -4.27 1.37 4.93
CA VAL A 32 -3.09 0.80 4.31
C VAL A 32 -1.95 0.91 5.31
N HIS A 33 -1.47 -0.23 5.80
CA HIS A 33 -0.34 -0.32 6.71
C HIS A 33 0.92 -0.64 5.94
N THR A 34 1.99 0.12 6.15
CA THR A 34 3.25 -0.04 5.40
C THR A 34 4.44 -0.18 6.33
N LYS A 35 5.46 -0.90 5.87
CA LYS A 35 6.73 -1.04 6.56
C LYS A 35 7.87 -1.26 5.56
N THR A 36 8.97 -0.56 5.75
CA THR A 36 10.21 -0.84 5.02
C THR A 36 10.83 -2.14 5.53
N VAL A 37 11.20 -3.03 4.62
CA VAL A 37 11.84 -4.31 4.90
C VAL A 37 13.09 -4.47 4.03
N SER A 38 14.12 -5.13 4.57
CA SER A 38 15.34 -5.43 3.84
C SER A 38 15.84 -6.82 4.17
N LYS A 39 16.60 -7.43 3.25
CA LYS A 39 17.29 -8.71 3.45
C LYS A 39 18.09 -8.77 4.75
N SER A 40 18.75 -7.67 5.13
CA SER A 40 19.56 -7.56 6.35
C SER A 40 18.75 -7.50 7.65
N THR A 41 17.50 -7.03 7.59
CA THR A 41 16.64 -6.84 8.78
C THR A 41 15.51 -7.87 8.86
N PHE A 42 15.29 -8.63 7.79
CA PHE A 42 14.21 -9.60 7.68
C PHE A 42 14.45 -10.79 8.60
N LYS A 43 13.46 -11.09 9.44
CA LYS A 43 13.48 -12.22 10.37
C LYS A 43 12.89 -13.44 9.66
N GLY A 44 13.69 -14.07 8.81
CA GLY A 44 13.27 -15.21 7.99
C GLY A 44 14.16 -15.38 6.76
N VAL A 45 13.74 -16.24 5.84
CA VAL A 45 14.42 -16.42 4.56
C VAL A 45 13.98 -15.32 3.60
N TRP A 46 14.92 -14.50 3.12
CA TRP A 46 14.63 -13.45 2.15
C TRP A 46 14.38 -14.05 0.75
N PRO A 47 13.17 -13.91 0.16
CA PRO A 47 12.83 -14.62 -1.06
C PRO A 47 12.96 -13.79 -2.34
N LEU A 48 13.38 -12.52 -2.25
CA LEU A 48 13.34 -11.58 -3.37
C LEU A 48 14.73 -11.16 -3.85
N ILE A 49 14.86 -10.88 -5.14
CA ILE A 49 16.10 -10.40 -5.76
C ILE A 49 16.45 -9.00 -5.25
N PRO A 50 15.52 -8.01 -5.23
CA PRO A 50 15.78 -6.73 -4.57
C PRO A 50 16.15 -6.93 -3.11
N GLU A 51 17.15 -6.19 -2.63
CA GLU A 51 17.62 -6.32 -1.25
C GLU A 51 16.70 -5.62 -0.24
N SER A 52 15.83 -4.72 -0.70
CA SER A 52 14.91 -3.98 0.16
C SER A 52 13.69 -3.47 -0.62
N GLY A 53 12.66 -3.10 0.12
CA GLY A 53 11.48 -2.44 -0.41
C GLY A 53 10.47 -2.10 0.68
N VAL A 54 9.31 -1.66 0.24
CA VAL A 54 8.17 -1.36 1.11
C VAL A 54 7.19 -2.52 1.01
N LEU A 55 6.93 -3.16 2.15
CA LEU A 55 5.85 -4.12 2.30
C LEU A 55 4.60 -3.36 2.76
N ALA A 56 3.47 -3.62 2.14
CA ALA A 56 2.20 -3.01 2.50
C ALA A 56 1.12 -4.07 2.69
N CYS A 57 0.17 -3.79 3.59
CA CYS A 57 -1.07 -4.51 3.68
C CYS A 57 -2.27 -3.56 3.56
N ASP A 58 -3.22 -3.97 2.72
CA ASP A 58 -4.54 -3.37 2.62
C ASP A 58 -5.64 -4.46 2.66
N ALA A 59 -6.39 -4.53 3.76
CA ALA A 59 -7.49 -5.49 3.93
C ALA A 59 -7.10 -6.93 3.54
N GLY A 60 -5.96 -7.39 4.06
CA GLY A 60 -5.38 -8.72 3.81
C GLY A 60 -4.61 -8.86 2.49
N ALA A 61 -4.66 -7.88 1.58
CA ALA A 61 -3.84 -7.87 0.38
C ALA A 61 -2.41 -7.43 0.72
N VAL A 62 -1.45 -8.33 0.60
CA VAL A 62 -0.03 -8.03 0.84
C VAL A 62 0.64 -7.69 -0.47
N THR A 63 1.29 -6.52 -0.53
CA THR A 63 2.04 -6.07 -1.69
C THR A 63 3.47 -5.68 -1.31
N PHE A 64 4.36 -5.74 -2.30
CA PHE A 64 5.75 -5.34 -2.16
C PHE A 64 6.15 -4.39 -3.28
N ARG A 65 6.79 -3.28 -2.93
CA ARG A 65 7.41 -2.35 -3.88
C ARG A 65 8.92 -2.32 -3.63
N PRO A 66 9.76 -2.81 -4.55
CA PRO A 66 11.21 -2.70 -4.44
C PRO A 66 11.65 -1.24 -4.26
N THR A 67 12.77 -0.99 -3.57
CA THR A 67 13.28 0.38 -3.40
C THR A 67 13.74 1.00 -4.72
N ASP A 68 14.19 0.18 -5.66
CA ASP A 68 14.74 0.53 -6.98
C ASP A 68 13.69 0.51 -8.11
N SER A 69 12.42 0.24 -7.79
CA SER A 69 11.34 0.17 -8.77
C SER A 69 10.07 0.87 -8.27
N ASN A 70 9.29 1.39 -9.21
CA ASN A 70 7.95 1.90 -8.91
C ASN A 70 6.87 0.81 -9.04
N ASP A 71 7.22 -0.37 -9.54
CA ASP A 71 6.28 -1.48 -9.69
C ASP A 71 5.87 -2.04 -8.32
N ILE A 72 4.57 -2.20 -8.13
CA ILE A 72 3.99 -2.85 -6.95
C ILE A 72 3.63 -4.28 -7.33
N TYR A 73 4.13 -5.24 -6.56
CA TYR A 73 3.92 -6.66 -6.80
C TYR A 73 2.94 -7.24 -5.78
N ALA A 74 2.00 -8.04 -6.26
CA ALA A 74 1.14 -8.85 -5.42
C ALA A 74 1.95 -9.99 -4.78
N VAL A 75 1.96 -10.06 -3.44
CA VAL A 75 2.73 -11.06 -2.68
C VAL A 75 1.88 -12.27 -2.30
N ASN A 76 0.57 -12.07 -2.10
CA ASN A 76 -0.37 -13.14 -1.75
C ASN A 76 -1.56 -13.21 -2.73
N ALA A 77 -2.36 -14.28 -2.61
CA ALA A 77 -3.50 -14.52 -3.51
C ALA A 77 -4.57 -13.41 -3.46
N ILE A 78 -4.76 -12.77 -2.29
CA ILE A 78 -5.70 -11.65 -2.13
C ILE A 78 -5.22 -10.43 -2.92
N ALA A 79 -3.92 -10.11 -2.85
CA ALA A 79 -3.36 -9.05 -3.68
C ALA A 79 -3.41 -9.42 -5.18
N GLY A 80 -3.16 -10.69 -5.51
CA GLY A 80 -3.21 -11.21 -6.88
C GLY A 80 -4.60 -11.03 -7.52
N SER A 81 -5.68 -11.34 -6.80
CA SER A 81 -7.06 -11.17 -7.31
C SER A 81 -7.51 -9.71 -7.46
N ARG A 82 -6.73 -8.77 -6.91
CA ARG A 82 -6.96 -7.32 -7.02
C ARG A 82 -5.99 -6.64 -7.98
N ALA A 83 -4.92 -7.34 -8.43
CA ALA A 83 -3.78 -6.74 -9.09
C ALA A 83 -4.15 -5.90 -10.33
N ASP A 84 -4.90 -6.48 -11.27
CA ASP A 84 -5.27 -5.79 -12.52
C ASP A 84 -6.07 -4.51 -12.27
N ARG A 85 -7.01 -4.54 -11.32
CA ARG A 85 -7.85 -3.38 -10.97
C ARG A 85 -7.07 -2.29 -10.23
N GLN A 86 -5.96 -2.65 -9.60
CA GLN A 86 -5.10 -1.76 -8.83
C GLN A 86 -3.84 -1.33 -9.59
N GLY A 87 -3.61 -1.85 -10.81
CA GLY A 87 -2.38 -1.61 -11.57
C GLY A 87 -1.13 -2.24 -10.96
N TRP A 88 -1.28 -3.29 -10.15
CA TRP A 88 -0.15 -4.05 -9.59
C TRP A 88 0.30 -5.14 -10.56
N ARG A 89 1.55 -5.58 -10.43
CA ARG A 89 2.03 -6.82 -11.03
C ARG A 89 1.37 -8.00 -10.30
N GLY A 90 0.65 -8.84 -11.03
CA GLY A 90 -0.08 -9.98 -10.47
C GLY A 90 0.79 -11.12 -9.90
N SER A 91 2.09 -11.11 -10.18
CA SER A 91 3.04 -12.11 -9.69
C SER A 91 4.41 -11.51 -9.43
N LEU A 92 5.18 -12.18 -8.57
CA LEU A 92 6.56 -11.81 -8.22
C LEU A 92 7.61 -12.37 -9.18
N GLU A 93 7.24 -13.02 -10.29
CA GLU A 93 8.16 -13.87 -11.07
C GLU A 93 9.46 -13.17 -11.48
N HIS A 94 9.39 -11.90 -11.85
CA HIS A 94 10.56 -11.12 -12.28
C HIS A 94 11.53 -10.78 -11.13
N ILE A 95 11.07 -10.83 -9.88
CA ILE A 95 11.86 -10.44 -8.71
C ILE A 95 11.99 -11.56 -7.68
N TRP A 96 11.54 -12.78 -8.00
CA TRP A 96 11.56 -13.92 -7.09
C TRP A 96 12.88 -14.69 -7.22
N LEU A 97 13.59 -14.87 -6.10
CA LEU A 97 14.79 -15.70 -6.04
C LEU A 97 14.47 -17.17 -6.30
N THR A 98 15.31 -17.78 -7.13
CA THR A 98 15.42 -19.23 -7.24
C THR A 98 16.04 -19.81 -5.96
N ALA A 99 15.80 -21.08 -5.67
CA ALA A 99 16.40 -21.77 -4.51
C ALA A 99 17.95 -21.77 -4.55
N GLY A 100 18.55 -21.63 -5.73
CA GLY A 100 20.00 -21.44 -5.92
C GLY A 100 20.51 -20.02 -5.70
N GLY A 101 19.64 -19.07 -5.31
CA GLY A 101 20.01 -17.68 -5.00
C GLY A 101 20.13 -16.75 -6.22
N GLY A 102 19.77 -17.21 -7.43
CA GLY A 102 19.80 -16.41 -8.65
C GLY A 102 18.41 -16.05 -9.19
N HIS A 103 18.40 -15.36 -10.33
CA HIS A 103 17.20 -15.09 -11.13
C HIS A 103 17.03 -16.16 -12.23
N SER A 104 15.80 -16.54 -12.55
CA SER A 104 15.53 -17.39 -13.72
C SER A 104 14.16 -17.12 -14.30
N ASP A 105 14.13 -16.88 -15.62
CA ASP A 105 12.91 -16.77 -16.41
C ASP A 105 12.31 -18.13 -16.80
N ARG A 106 12.96 -19.25 -16.44
CA ARG A 106 12.45 -20.58 -16.75
C ARG A 106 11.33 -20.98 -15.78
N SER A 107 10.19 -21.35 -16.34
CA SER A 107 9.11 -21.99 -15.58
C SER A 107 9.58 -23.32 -14.99
N GLY A 108 9.09 -23.67 -13.80
CA GLY A 108 9.40 -24.94 -13.13
C GLY A 108 10.69 -24.95 -12.30
N VAL A 109 11.42 -23.83 -12.22
CA VAL A 109 12.57 -23.71 -11.31
C VAL A 109 12.07 -23.57 -9.88
N SER A 110 12.67 -24.34 -8.95
CA SER A 110 12.36 -24.22 -7.52
C SER A 110 12.72 -22.82 -7.02
N ARG A 111 11.80 -22.18 -6.30
CA ARG A 111 11.93 -20.81 -5.79
C ARG A 111 11.96 -20.79 -4.27
N VAL A 112 12.57 -19.76 -3.71
CA VAL A 112 12.60 -19.56 -2.26
C VAL A 112 11.17 -19.36 -1.74
N PRO A 113 10.72 -20.06 -0.68
CA PRO A 113 9.36 -19.91 -0.18
C PRO A 113 9.01 -18.45 0.18
N LEU A 114 7.80 -18.00 -0.19
CA LEU A 114 7.30 -16.66 0.15
C LEU A 114 6.63 -16.58 1.54
N THR A 115 6.50 -17.72 2.24
CA THR A 115 5.73 -17.83 3.49
C THR A 115 6.10 -16.77 4.52
N ASP A 116 7.39 -16.62 4.83
CA ASP A 116 7.85 -15.63 5.81
C ASP A 116 7.49 -14.19 5.40
N LEU A 117 7.55 -13.89 4.09
CA LEU A 117 7.26 -12.55 3.57
C LEU A 117 5.76 -12.26 3.60
N ILE A 118 4.94 -13.26 3.27
CA ILE A 118 3.47 -13.19 3.38
C ILE A 118 3.10 -12.95 4.85
N ASP A 119 3.65 -13.73 5.78
CA ASP A 119 3.37 -13.59 7.22
C ASP A 119 3.80 -12.24 7.77
N ALA A 120 4.97 -11.75 7.35
CA ALA A 120 5.44 -10.41 7.71
C ALA A 120 4.48 -9.31 7.22
N GLY A 121 3.90 -9.47 6.03
CA GLY A 121 2.93 -8.54 5.47
C GLY A 121 1.58 -8.61 6.15
N LEU A 122 1.09 -9.82 6.43
CA LEU A 122 -0.18 -10.03 7.13
C LEU A 122 -0.16 -9.44 8.55
N LYS A 123 0.99 -9.50 9.24
CA LYS A 123 1.18 -8.83 10.54
C LYS A 123 0.99 -7.31 10.46
N LEU A 124 1.18 -6.69 9.30
CA LEU A 124 0.92 -5.26 9.11
C LEU A 124 -0.58 -4.95 9.10
N CYS A 125 -1.43 -5.89 8.68
CA CYS A 125 -2.87 -5.66 8.54
C CYS A 125 -3.61 -5.47 9.88
N GLY A 126 -2.97 -5.74 11.02
CA GLY A 126 -3.62 -5.82 12.33
C GLY A 126 -4.49 -7.08 12.48
N PRO A 127 -5.22 -7.27 13.60
CA PRO A 127 -6.20 -8.36 13.74
C PRO A 127 -7.33 -8.23 12.71
N PRO A 128 -7.96 -9.34 12.22
CA PRO A 128 -8.11 -10.66 12.86
C PRO A 128 -7.08 -11.73 12.46
N TRP A 129 -6.06 -11.39 11.66
CA TRP A 129 -5.05 -12.34 11.14
C TRP A 129 -4.07 -12.88 12.20
N SER A 130 -4.31 -12.54 13.47
CA SER A 130 -3.60 -12.96 14.67
C SER A 130 -4.48 -13.79 15.62
N SER A 131 -5.54 -14.43 15.10
CA SER A 131 -6.46 -15.27 15.89
C SER A 131 -6.23 -16.74 15.59
#